data_AF-A0A917UXB3-F1
#
_entry.id   AF-A0A917UXB3-F1
#
_cell.length_a   1.000
_cell.length_b   1.000
_cell.length_c   1.000
_cell.angle_alpha   90.00
_cell.angle_beta   90.00
_cell.angle_gamma   90.00
#
_symmetry.space_group_name_H-M   'P 1'
#
loop_
_entity.id
_entity.type
_entity.pdbx_description
1 polymer ?
#
loop_
_entity_poly.entity_id
_entity_poly.type
_entity_poly.pdbx_seq_one_letter_code
_entity_poly.pdbx_strand_id
1 'polypeptide(L)'
;MGQNRRYDLVGRDIERADRTRAERGVALSLSVDEVRVTGRRRDAREPIPVIARLQFQVAHVEPREIEAVAIAWTDAALLVRWTCHDRQEHCTWVYAGAVRRRS
;
A
#
# COMPACT_ATOMS: atom_id res chain seq x y z
N MET A 1 1.56 25.53 39.94
CA MET A 1 0.53 24.65 39.33
C MET A 1 0.24 25.14 37.92
N GLY A 2 0.94 24.62 36.91
CA GLY A 2 0.71 24.94 35.51
C GLY A 2 0.31 23.67 34.77
N GLN A 3 -1.00 23.44 34.63
CA GLN A 3 -1.54 22.21 34.07
C GLN A 3 -1.50 22.23 32.53
N ASN A 4 -0.79 21.23 32.01
CA ASN A 4 -0.89 20.57 30.71
C ASN A 4 -2.11 20.94 29.83
N ARG A 5 -2.00 21.99 29.02
CA ARG A 5 -2.96 22.31 27.93
C ARG A 5 -2.46 21.93 26.52
N ARG A 6 -1.27 21.33 26.40
CA ARG A 6 -0.66 21.02 25.09
C ARG A 6 -0.99 19.62 24.53
N TYR A 7 -1.54 18.71 25.33
CA TYR A 7 -1.82 17.33 24.91
C TYR A 7 -3.20 17.11 24.28
N ASP A 8 -4.17 18.02 24.49
CA ASP A 8 -5.55 17.86 23.98
C ASP A 8 -5.69 18.08 22.47
N LEU A 9 -4.86 18.95 21.88
CA LEU A 9 -4.91 19.23 20.44
C LEU A 9 -4.27 18.11 19.62
N VAL A 10 -3.22 17.47 20.15
CA VAL A 10 -2.50 16.36 19.48
C VAL A 10 -3.35 15.09 19.47
N GLY A 11 -4.11 14.83 20.55
CA GLY A 11 -4.99 13.65 20.63
C GLY A 11 -6.09 13.63 19.56
N ARG A 12 -6.71 14.78 19.27
CA ARG A 12 -7.79 14.87 18.27
C ARG A 12 -7.30 14.72 16.83
N ASP A 13 -6.08 15.21 16.52
CA ASP A 13 -5.48 15.03 15.19
C ASP A 13 -5.03 13.58 14.96
N ILE A 14 -4.52 12.91 15.99
CA ILE A 14 -4.20 11.47 15.93
C ILE A 14 -5.48 10.65 15.74
N GLU A 15 -6.53 10.88 16.53
CA GLU A 15 -7.81 10.15 16.39
C GLU A 15 -8.48 10.36 15.01
N ARG A 16 -8.37 11.57 14.43
CA ARG A 16 -8.92 11.84 13.10
C ARG A 16 -8.06 11.19 12.01
N ALA A 17 -6.74 11.21 12.14
CA ALA A 17 -5.84 10.51 11.23
C ALA A 17 -6.01 8.98 11.29
N ASP A 18 -6.27 8.43 12.48
CA ASP A 18 -6.52 7.00 12.69
C ASP A 18 -7.87 6.56 12.10
N ARG A 19 -8.91 7.37 12.30
CA ARG A 19 -10.24 7.13 11.69
C ARG A 19 -10.20 7.17 10.17
N THR A 20 -9.44 8.11 9.62
CA THR A 20 -9.25 8.21 8.16
C THR A 20 -8.39 7.06 7.61
N ARG A 21 -7.43 6.53 8.40
CA ARG A 21 -6.69 5.30 8.07
C ARG A 21 -7.59 4.07 8.11
N ALA A 22 -8.47 3.97 9.10
CA ALA A 22 -9.40 2.85 9.26
C ALA A 22 -10.41 2.74 8.10
N GLU A 23 -10.85 3.87 7.54
CA GLU A 23 -11.74 3.90 6.36
C GLU A 23 -11.00 3.59 5.04
N ARG A 24 -9.71 3.91 4.96
CA ARG A 24 -8.88 3.68 3.75
C ARG A 24 -8.43 2.24 3.61
N GLY A 25 -8.25 1.56 4.74
CA GLY A 25 -7.81 0.19 4.83
C GLY A 25 -6.32 0.02 4.56
N VAL A 26 -5.73 -1.02 5.13
CA VAL A 26 -4.33 -1.38 4.87
C VAL A 26 -4.30 -2.36 3.71
N ALA A 27 -3.52 -2.06 2.66
CA ALA A 27 -3.31 -3.01 1.57
C ALA A 27 -2.54 -4.23 2.10
N LEU A 28 -3.08 -5.41 1.88
CA LEU A 28 -2.42 -6.67 2.22
C LEU A 28 -1.28 -6.90 1.23
N SER A 29 -0.05 -6.88 1.75
CA SER A 29 1.16 -7.23 1.02
C SER A 29 1.45 -8.70 1.16
N LEU A 30 2.08 -9.29 0.14
CA LEU A 30 2.84 -10.51 0.35
C LEU A 30 3.89 -10.30 1.44
N SER A 31 4.06 -11.31 2.28
CA SER A 31 5.12 -11.35 3.28
C SER A 31 6.50 -11.47 2.62
N VAL A 32 7.56 -11.14 3.37
CA VAL A 32 8.93 -11.25 2.87
C VAL A 32 9.27 -12.69 2.48
N ASP A 33 8.81 -13.68 3.24
CA ASP A 33 9.02 -15.10 2.95
C ASP A 33 8.32 -15.53 1.66
N GLU A 34 7.07 -15.10 1.43
CA GLU A 34 6.38 -15.36 0.16
C GLU A 34 7.13 -14.76 -1.03
N VAL A 35 7.60 -13.51 -0.93
CA VAL A 35 8.36 -12.85 -2.01
C VAL A 35 9.71 -13.54 -2.26
N ARG A 36 10.34 -14.12 -1.24
CA ARG A 36 11.59 -14.86 -1.41
C ARG A 36 11.39 -16.14 -2.22
N VAL A 37 10.24 -16.82 -2.03
CA VAL A 37 9.90 -18.03 -2.78
C VAL A 37 9.60 -17.72 -4.25
N THR A 38 9.12 -16.52 -4.58
CA THR A 38 8.81 -16.13 -5.95
C THR A 38 10.03 -15.79 -6.82
N GLY A 39 11.24 -15.93 -6.30
CA GLY A 39 12.49 -15.82 -7.05
C GLY A 39 13.28 -14.54 -6.80
N ARG A 40 14.27 -14.27 -7.65
CA ARG A 40 15.19 -13.14 -7.45
C ARG A 40 14.52 -11.83 -7.82
N ARG A 41 14.62 -10.84 -6.91
CA ARG A 41 14.20 -9.47 -7.18
C ARG A 41 15.01 -8.85 -8.32
N ARG A 42 14.29 -8.21 -9.24
CA ARG A 42 14.77 -7.38 -10.34
C ARG A 42 14.10 -6.03 -10.22
N ASP A 43 14.89 -4.97 -10.16
CA ASP A 43 14.35 -3.61 -10.10
C ASP A 43 14.05 -3.10 -11.53
N ALA A 44 12.98 -2.34 -11.64
CA ALA A 44 12.60 -1.70 -12.88
C ALA A 44 13.59 -0.58 -13.20
N ARG A 45 14.03 -0.48 -14.45
CA ARG A 45 14.84 0.67 -14.90
C ARG A 45 14.03 1.97 -14.83
N GLU A 46 12.76 1.88 -15.18
CA GLU A 46 11.80 2.98 -15.15
C GLU A 46 10.47 2.45 -14.58
N PRO A 47 9.68 3.27 -13.86
CA PRO A 47 8.38 2.84 -13.35
C PRO A 47 7.43 2.44 -14.48
N ILE A 48 6.88 1.23 -14.43
CA ILE A 48 6.00 0.71 -15.49
C ILE A 48 4.54 0.91 -15.06
N PRO A 49 3.70 1.64 -15.81
CA PRO A 49 2.30 1.85 -15.44
C PRO A 49 1.50 0.54 -15.50
N VAL A 50 0.78 0.25 -14.42
CA VAL A 50 -0.01 -0.97 -14.23
C VAL A 50 -1.32 -0.67 -13.52
N ILE A 51 -2.26 -1.61 -13.62
CA ILE A 51 -3.45 -1.66 -12.76
C ILE A 51 -3.30 -2.88 -11.88
N ALA A 52 -3.27 -2.66 -10.56
CA ALA A 52 -3.10 -3.71 -9.56
C ALA A 52 -4.39 -3.93 -8.79
N ARG A 53 -4.79 -5.20 -8.65
CA ARG A 53 -5.90 -5.61 -7.80
C ARG A 53 -5.35 -5.95 -6.41
N LEU A 54 -5.54 -5.05 -5.46
CA LEU A 54 -5.06 -5.19 -4.09
C LEU A 54 -6.23 -5.57 -3.15
N GLN A 55 -5.94 -6.33 -2.11
CA GLN A 55 -6.89 -6.59 -1.03
C GLN A 55 -6.67 -5.54 0.06
N PHE A 56 -7.71 -4.83 0.47
CA PHE A 56 -7.67 -3.85 1.55
C PHE A 56 -8.35 -4.41 2.78
N GLN A 57 -7.67 -4.35 3.92
CA GLN A 57 -8.24 -4.63 5.22
C GLN A 57 -8.88 -3.36 5.78
N VAL A 58 -10.21 -3.23 5.64
CA VAL A 58 -11.04 -2.25 6.35
C VAL A 58 -11.81 -2.99 7.46
N ALA A 59 -13.12 -2.74 7.64
CA ALA A 59 -14.00 -3.57 8.47
C ALA A 59 -14.09 -5.04 7.99
N HIS A 60 -13.84 -5.28 6.70
CA HIS A 60 -13.70 -6.60 6.08
C HIS A 60 -12.60 -6.54 5.01
N VAL A 61 -12.20 -7.69 4.48
CA VAL A 61 -11.26 -7.76 3.34
C VAL A 61 -12.03 -7.47 2.06
N GLU A 62 -11.65 -6.44 1.32
CA GLU A 62 -12.25 -6.11 0.03
C GLU A 62 -11.21 -5.95 -1.09
N PRO A 63 -11.48 -6.48 -2.30
CA PRO A 63 -10.62 -6.27 -3.46
C PRO A 63 -10.87 -4.91 -4.10
N ARG A 64 -9.82 -4.14 -4.37
CA ARG A 64 -9.88 -2.87 -5.11
C ARG A 64 -8.85 -2.87 -6.24
N GLU A 65 -9.24 -2.33 -7.40
CA GLU A 65 -8.30 -2.04 -8.50
C GLU A 65 -7.72 -0.63 -8.32
N ILE A 66 -6.40 -0.50 -8.46
CA ILE A 66 -5.68 0.75 -8.28
C ILE A 66 -4.73 0.97 -9.44
N GLU A 67 -4.70 2.21 -9.95
CA GLU A 67 -3.65 2.66 -10.85
C GLU A 67 -2.33 2.80 -10.08
N ALA A 68 -1.32 2.06 -10.51
CA ALA A 68 -0.04 1.99 -9.84
C ALA A 68 1.10 1.98 -10.87
N VAL A 69 2.33 2.02 -10.37
CA VAL A 69 3.53 1.77 -11.16
C VAL A 69 4.29 0.57 -10.57
N ALA A 70 4.68 -0.38 -11.40
CA ALA A 70 5.58 -1.44 -11.02
C ALA A 70 7.02 -0.90 -10.99
N ILE A 71 7.69 -1.07 -9.85
CA ILE A 71 9.05 -0.56 -9.60
C ILE A 71 10.07 -1.67 -9.37
N ALA A 72 9.61 -2.89 -9.06
CA ALA A 72 10.43 -4.10 -9.03
C ALA A 72 9.56 -5.34 -9.27
N TRP A 73 10.17 -6.48 -9.59
CA TRP A 73 9.49 -7.75 -9.76
C TRP A 73 10.40 -8.93 -9.44
N THR A 74 9.80 -10.09 -9.17
CA THR A 74 10.44 -11.40 -9.12
C THR A 74 9.96 -12.22 -10.32
N ASP A 75 10.00 -13.55 -10.29
CA ASP A 75 9.42 -14.36 -11.37
C ASP A 75 7.89 -14.47 -11.26
N ALA A 76 7.34 -14.35 -10.04
CA ALA A 76 5.90 -14.51 -9.80
C ALA A 76 5.23 -13.38 -8.99
N ALA A 77 5.97 -12.33 -8.59
CA ALA A 77 5.43 -11.19 -7.84
C ALA A 77 5.96 -9.85 -8.36
N LEU A 78 5.20 -8.78 -8.17
CA LEU A 78 5.55 -7.41 -8.50
C LEU A 78 5.47 -6.51 -7.27
N LEU A 79 6.43 -5.62 -7.13
CA LEU A 79 6.38 -4.49 -6.21
C LEU A 79 5.73 -3.33 -6.94
N VAL A 80 4.51 -2.98 -6.52
CA VAL A 80 3.76 -1.87 -7.07
C VAL A 80 3.77 -0.70 -6.11
N ARG A 81 3.80 0.51 -6.67
CA ARG A 81 3.75 1.78 -5.95
C ARG A 81 2.57 2.60 -6.46
N TRP A 82 1.80 3.18 -5.55
CA TRP A 82 0.72 4.10 -5.87
C TRP A 82 0.69 5.26 -4.90
N THR A 83 0.00 6.32 -5.27
CA THR A 83 -0.17 7.50 -4.43
C THR A 83 -1.64 7.57 -4.03
N CYS A 84 -1.90 7.65 -2.73
CA CYS A 84 -3.25 7.85 -2.21
C CYS A 84 -3.66 9.34 -2.26
N HIS A 85 -4.94 9.62 -2.00
CA HIS A 85 -5.49 10.98 -2.03
C HIS A 85 -4.79 11.97 -1.08
N ASP A 86 -4.14 11.48 -0.03
CA ASP A 86 -3.32 12.25 0.92
C ASP A 86 -1.89 12.51 0.44
N ARG A 87 -1.60 12.20 -0.84
CA ARG A 87 -0.28 12.31 -1.47
C ARG A 87 0.79 11.43 -0.82
N GLN A 88 0.42 10.46 0.00
CA GLN A 88 1.35 9.48 0.54
C GLN A 88 1.61 8.40 -0.51
N GLU A 89 2.88 8.04 -0.68
CA GLU A 89 3.29 6.92 -1.50
C GLU A 89 3.19 5.62 -0.70
N HIS A 90 2.54 4.63 -1.29
CA HIS A 90 2.41 3.29 -0.75
C HIS A 90 3.07 2.30 -1.69
N CYS A 91 3.77 1.32 -1.13
CA CYS A 91 4.37 0.23 -1.87
C CYS A 91 3.89 -1.11 -1.31
N THR A 92 3.58 -2.06 -2.18
CA THR A 92 3.20 -3.42 -1.75
C THR A 92 3.65 -4.48 -2.74
N TRP A 93 3.97 -5.66 -2.24
CA TRP A 93 4.20 -6.82 -3.10
C TRP A 93 2.89 -7.54 -3.37
N VAL A 94 2.67 -7.88 -4.64
CA VAL A 94 1.53 -8.67 -5.09
C VAL A 94 1.95 -9.74 -6.07
N TYR A 95 1.18 -10.84 -6.14
CA TYR A 95 1.38 -11.84 -7.17
C TYR A 95 1.15 -11.25 -8.57
N ALA A 96 1.90 -11.73 -9.56
CA ALA A 96 1.84 -11.23 -10.92
C ALA A 96 0.43 -11.36 -11.54
N GLY A 97 -0.32 -12.40 -11.17
CA GLY A 97 -1.71 -12.59 -11.61
C GLY A 97 -2.69 -11.53 -11.08
N ALA A 98 -2.31 -10.74 -10.08
CA ALA A 98 -3.10 -9.63 -9.56
C ALA A 98 -2.83 -8.30 -10.28
N VAL A 99 -1.92 -8.28 -11.26
CA VAL A 99 -1.51 -7.06 -11.97
C VAL A 99 -1.76 -7.21 -13.45
N ARG A 100 -2.31 -6.17 -14.07
CA ARG A 100 -2.43 -6.04 -15.53
C ARG A 100 -1.71 -4.79 -16.01
N ARG A 101 -1.13 -4.86 -17.20
CA ARG A 101 -0.48 -3.69 -17.82
C ARG A 101 -1.55 -2.66 -18.18
N ARG A 102 -1.27 -1.38 -17.91
CA ARG A 102 -2.08 -0.28 -18.42
C ARG A 102 -1.63 -0.05 -19.88
N SER A 103 -2.48 -0.50 -20.81
CA SER A 103 -2.30 -0.30 -22.27
C SER A 103 -2.59 1.14 -22.67
#